data_AF-A0A1F8ZYI7-F1
#
_entry.id   AF-A0A1F8ZYI7-F1
#
_cell.length_a   1.000
_cell.length_b   1.000
_cell.length_c   1.000
_cell.angle_alpha   90.00
_cell.angle_beta   90.00
_cell.angle_gamma   90.00
#
_symmetry.space_group_name_H-M   'P 1'
#
loop_
_entity.id
_entity.type
_entity.pdbx_description
1 polymer ?
#
loop_
_entity_poly.entity_id
_entity_poly.type
_entity_poly.pdbx_seq_one_letter_code
_entity_poly.pdbx_strand_id
1 'polypeptide(L)'
;MKKKNQKEASYTVITVFIITITFFFCFNSFPKAACALNGADIAIYNDSIAPYLVLNGVLTKTSGAWQDGVTAIKNMLTYMGFTYEEITYYDLNQSTQDFSGLYKVILMPGGFAKWYNYWINKSGKERIRSFVNKGGGYFGICAGAFFASDKTIWEGVSYDDNVDYNYYGELTGYDLDLFAGTGTGPMNAIADWNGEGYNMTTLNFATDNTVLTGYKQTPYTEDILYYGGPYFTADTGSNIEVLATYSYNGQPAIIALNYGYGRVVLSGPHPEIEEDSDRDGVTISREDVMDDKGSDWPLTKYMLNWLINSSVTHSFTPPSVTNVSRGGSLGPFYAAITNNTSSSYSFYMFSEIKTPDGNWYQLFNILVTLAVGETQYANNNNGVYLEVPSTAPTGTHKLCSKAIGPTFNLLDRYCFDFQVQ
;
A
#
# COMPACT_ATOMS: atom_id res chain seq x y z
N MET A 1 43.94 76.26 28.87
CA MET A 1 44.49 74.96 29.33
C MET A 1 43.30 74.15 29.85
N LYS A 2 42.92 72.96 29.39
CA LYS A 2 43.63 71.83 28.78
C LYS A 2 42.77 71.22 27.67
N LYS A 3 43.39 70.90 26.52
CA LYS A 3 42.90 69.89 25.58
C LYS A 3 43.11 68.51 26.20
N LYS A 4 42.12 67.60 26.11
CA LYS A 4 42.35 66.16 26.29
C LYS A 4 41.44 65.36 25.34
N ASN A 5 42.10 64.82 24.32
CA ASN A 5 41.99 63.49 23.71
C ASN A 5 40.60 62.95 23.34
N GLN A 6 40.24 63.09 22.05
CA GLN A 6 39.46 62.07 21.35
C GLN A 6 40.41 60.94 20.94
N LYS A 7 40.13 59.72 21.41
CA LYS A 7 40.64 58.49 20.80
C LYS A 7 39.62 58.08 19.74
N GLU A 8 40.10 57.90 18.50
CA GLU A 8 39.34 57.21 17.45
C GLU A 8 39.12 55.76 17.87
N ALA A 9 37.85 55.35 17.97
CA ALA A 9 37.47 53.95 18.04
C ALA A 9 37.02 53.54 16.63
N SER A 10 37.78 52.63 16.02
CA SER A 10 37.41 51.96 14.78
C SER A 10 36.23 51.03 15.06
N TYR A 11 35.06 51.32 14.48
CA TYR A 11 33.92 50.43 14.50
C TYR A 11 34.01 49.47 13.31
N THR A 12 34.30 48.20 13.59
CA THR A 12 34.08 47.12 12.62
C THR A 12 32.58 46.90 12.52
N VAL A 13 31.99 47.18 11.35
CA VAL A 13 30.60 46.82 11.05
C VAL A 13 30.54 45.29 10.93
N ILE A 14 30.10 44.61 11.99
CA ILE A 14 29.68 43.22 11.90
C ILE A 14 28.21 43.25 11.50
N THR A 15 27.94 42.97 10.24
CA THR A 15 26.57 42.72 9.75
C THR A 15 26.09 41.41 10.36
N VAL A 16 25.37 41.49 11.48
CA VAL A 16 24.66 40.35 12.06
C VAL A 16 23.41 40.11 11.20
N PHE A 17 23.44 39.06 10.39
CA PHE A 17 22.21 38.51 9.82
C PHE A 17 21.40 37.90 10.96
N ILE A 18 20.39 38.64 11.43
CA ILE A 18 19.33 38.06 12.26
C ILE A 18 18.49 37.23 11.30
N ILE A 19 18.77 35.93 11.24
CA ILE A 19 17.83 34.97 10.69
C ILE A 19 16.68 34.91 11.71
N THR A 20 15.59 35.63 11.44
CA THR A 20 14.32 35.38 12.11
C THR A 20 13.86 34.00 11.72
N ILE A 21 14.22 33.00 12.54
CA ILE A 21 13.59 31.68 12.50
C ILE A 21 12.17 31.88 13.05
N THR A 22 11.22 32.05 12.14
CA THR A 22 9.80 32.05 12.49
C THR A 22 9.41 30.62 12.85
N PHE A 23 9.53 30.25 14.13
CA PHE A 23 8.83 29.08 14.66
C PHE A 23 7.34 29.40 14.65
N PHE A 24 6.61 28.88 13.66
CA PHE A 24 5.16 28.89 13.67
C PHE A 24 4.68 27.87 14.71
N PHE A 25 4.52 28.31 15.96
CA PHE A 25 3.72 27.58 16.94
C PHE A 25 2.24 27.79 16.57
N CYS A 26 1.62 26.79 15.95
CA CYS A 26 0.20 26.80 15.64
C CYS A 26 -0.60 26.51 16.91
N PHE A 27 -0.98 27.56 17.66
CA PHE A 27 -1.94 27.42 18.77
C PHE A 27 -3.37 27.65 18.28
N ASN A 28 -4.24 26.71 18.65
CA ASN A 28 -5.66 26.61 18.36
C ASN A 28 -6.45 27.92 18.57
N SER A 29 -6.89 28.58 17.49
CA SER A 29 -8.20 29.23 17.39
C SER A 29 -8.44 29.81 15.98
N PHE A 30 -9.53 29.36 15.33
CA PHE A 30 -10.05 29.72 13.98
C PHE A 30 -9.44 28.98 12.77
N PRO A 31 -10.25 28.79 11.70
CA PRO A 31 -10.54 27.48 11.09
C PRO A 31 -9.26 26.74 10.71
N LYS A 32 -9.15 25.49 11.18
CA LYS A 32 -7.99 24.59 10.99
C LYS A 32 -7.59 24.55 9.51
N ALA A 33 -6.65 25.39 9.11
CA ALA A 33 -5.96 25.25 7.85
C ALA A 33 -5.12 23.98 7.93
N ALA A 34 -5.12 23.16 6.87
CA ALA A 34 -4.16 22.07 6.76
C ALA A 34 -2.76 22.66 6.95
N CYS A 35 -2.00 22.15 7.91
CA CYS A 35 -0.62 22.56 8.09
C CYS A 35 0.19 22.15 6.85
N ALA A 36 1.27 22.87 6.55
CA ALA A 36 2.17 22.44 5.50
C ALA A 36 2.78 21.09 5.92
N LEU A 37 2.46 20.04 5.16
CA LEU A 37 3.05 18.71 5.29
C LEU A 37 4.52 18.75 4.88
N ASN A 38 5.37 18.07 5.63
CA ASN A 38 6.82 18.08 5.42
C ASN A 38 7.29 17.01 4.45
N GLY A 39 6.54 15.92 4.31
CA GLY A 39 6.93 14.75 3.53
C GLY A 39 7.80 13.77 4.34
N ALA A 40 7.70 12.50 3.98
CA ALA A 40 8.39 11.37 4.60
C ALA A 40 8.36 10.16 3.65
N ASP A 41 9.00 9.04 3.99
CA ASP A 41 8.80 7.82 3.21
C ASP A 41 7.33 7.37 3.28
N ILE A 42 6.72 7.44 4.46
CA ILE A 42 5.39 6.88 4.73
C ILE A 42 4.49 7.92 5.41
N ALA A 43 3.33 8.18 4.83
CA ALA A 43 2.25 8.89 5.50
C ALA A 43 1.39 7.89 6.29
N ILE A 44 1.28 8.06 7.61
CA ILE A 44 0.44 7.23 8.46
C ILE A 44 -0.88 7.98 8.69
N TYR A 45 -2.01 7.37 8.35
CA TYR A 45 -3.29 7.99 8.67
C TYR A 45 -3.60 7.92 10.17
N ASN A 46 -3.91 9.06 10.78
CA ASN A 46 -4.37 9.17 12.15
C ASN A 46 -5.50 10.21 12.28
N ASP A 47 -6.70 9.74 12.66
CA ASP A 47 -7.86 10.60 12.91
C ASP A 47 -8.18 10.77 14.39
N SER A 48 -7.17 10.64 15.27
CA SER A 48 -7.29 10.91 16.71
C SER A 48 -7.89 12.29 17.03
N ILE A 49 -7.73 13.26 16.13
CA ILE A 49 -8.28 14.61 16.22
C ILE A 49 -9.79 14.70 15.93
N ALA A 50 -10.42 13.62 15.47
CA ALA A 50 -11.86 13.56 15.23
C ALA A 50 -12.63 13.87 16.53
N PRO A 51 -13.67 14.72 16.47
CA PRO A 51 -14.45 15.10 17.64
C PRO A 51 -15.20 13.90 18.23
N TYR A 52 -15.73 14.06 19.43
CA TYR A 52 -16.78 13.16 19.93
C TYR A 52 -18.12 13.63 19.38
N LEU A 53 -19.00 12.68 19.01
CA LEU A 53 -20.38 12.97 18.61
C LEU A 53 -21.35 12.30 19.57
N VAL A 54 -22.50 12.94 19.81
CA VAL A 54 -23.60 12.32 20.55
C VAL A 54 -24.44 11.52 19.57
N LEU A 55 -24.30 10.19 19.62
CA LEU A 55 -25.03 9.25 18.78
C LEU A 55 -26.00 8.48 19.65
N ASN A 56 -27.29 8.53 19.34
CA ASN A 56 -28.34 7.88 20.13
C ASN A 56 -28.28 8.23 21.64
N GLY A 57 -27.91 9.48 21.96
CA GLY A 57 -27.77 9.96 23.34
C GLY A 57 -26.47 9.58 24.05
N VAL A 58 -25.53 8.91 23.37
CA VAL A 58 -24.24 8.49 23.93
C VAL A 58 -23.09 9.28 23.30
N LEU A 59 -22.24 9.87 24.13
CA LEU A 59 -21.01 10.52 23.68
C LEU A 59 -20.03 9.45 23.16
N THR A 60 -19.85 9.42 21.84
CA THR A 60 -19.11 8.38 21.14
C THR A 60 -17.84 8.99 20.52
N LYS A 61 -16.69 8.35 20.73
CA LYS A 61 -15.47 8.70 20.01
C LYS A 61 -15.65 8.26 18.56
N THR A 62 -15.43 9.18 17.61
CA THR A 62 -15.64 8.90 16.19
C THR A 62 -14.34 8.87 15.39
N SER A 63 -13.21 8.57 16.03
CA SER A 63 -11.98 8.20 15.30
C SER A 63 -12.09 6.75 14.85
N GLY A 64 -11.65 6.47 13.63
CA GLY A 64 -11.54 5.14 13.08
C GLY A 64 -10.23 4.47 13.42
N ALA A 65 -9.12 5.20 13.49
CA ALA A 65 -7.80 4.58 13.64
C ALA A 65 -7.59 4.05 15.06
N TRP A 66 -7.22 2.77 15.16
CA TRP A 66 -6.82 2.15 16.42
C TRP A 66 -5.48 2.75 16.87
N GLN A 67 -5.50 3.46 17.99
CA GLN A 67 -4.37 4.30 18.42
C GLN A 67 -3.15 3.48 18.87
N ASP A 68 -3.36 2.30 19.45
CA ASP A 68 -2.25 1.42 19.80
C ASP A 68 -1.59 0.86 18.53
N GLY A 69 -2.40 0.46 17.54
CA GLY A 69 -1.90 0.09 16.20
C GLY A 69 -1.11 1.21 15.52
N VAL A 70 -1.55 2.47 15.60
CA VAL A 70 -0.77 3.63 15.12
C VAL A 70 0.57 3.75 15.84
N THR A 71 0.60 3.48 17.15
CA THR A 71 1.84 3.50 17.96
C THR A 71 2.79 2.36 17.53
N ALA A 72 2.26 1.14 17.37
CA ALA A 72 3.00 -0.01 16.87
C ALA A 72 3.61 0.25 15.49
N ILE A 73 2.82 0.79 14.55
CA ILE A 73 3.29 1.17 13.21
C ILE A 73 4.47 2.14 13.31
N LYS A 74 4.38 3.18 14.13
CA LYS A 74 5.46 4.18 14.27
C LYS A 74 6.75 3.56 14.81
N ASN A 75 6.65 2.65 15.76
CA ASN A 75 7.80 1.94 16.32
C ASN A 75 8.39 0.95 15.33
N MET A 76 7.55 0.18 14.64
CA MET A 76 7.92 -0.71 13.55
C MET A 76 8.68 0.03 12.43
N LEU A 77 8.15 1.16 11.95
CA LEU A 77 8.77 1.95 10.90
C LEU A 77 10.10 2.57 11.34
N THR A 78 10.17 3.04 12.59
CA THR A 78 11.42 3.52 13.20
C THR A 78 12.48 2.43 13.20
N TYR A 79 12.13 1.22 13.63
CA TYR A 79 13.01 0.06 13.65
C TYR A 79 13.52 -0.31 12.24
N MET A 80 12.65 -0.20 11.23
CA MET A 80 13.01 -0.47 9.84
C MET A 80 13.87 0.61 9.20
N GLY A 81 13.97 1.79 9.82
CA GLY A 81 14.69 2.95 9.31
C GLY A 81 13.90 3.80 8.31
N PHE A 82 12.57 3.68 8.29
CA PHE A 82 11.71 4.54 7.46
C PHE A 82 11.35 5.82 8.19
N THR A 83 11.35 6.94 7.46
CA THR A 83 10.76 8.18 7.96
C THR A 83 9.25 8.14 7.80
N TYR A 84 8.51 8.77 8.72
CA TYR A 84 7.06 8.86 8.63
C TYR A 84 6.53 10.23 9.05
N GLU A 85 5.34 10.56 8.55
CA GLU A 85 4.55 11.72 8.96
C GLU A 85 3.10 11.27 9.18
N GLU A 86 2.49 11.72 10.27
CA GLU A 86 1.06 11.45 10.49
C GLU A 86 0.22 12.45 9.68
N ILE A 87 -0.75 11.92 8.92
CA ILE A 87 -1.73 12.70 8.17
C ILE A 87 -3.13 12.43 8.70
N THR A 88 -4.00 13.42 8.61
CA THR A 88 -5.37 13.35 9.10
C THR A 88 -6.37 13.41 7.95
N TYR A 89 -7.67 13.23 8.26
CA TYR A 89 -8.72 13.49 7.28
C TYR A 89 -8.75 14.97 6.81
N TYR A 90 -8.28 15.94 7.61
CA TYR A 90 -8.16 17.32 7.12
C TYR A 90 -7.11 17.44 6.04
N ASP A 91 -5.96 16.77 6.20
CA ASP A 91 -4.87 16.81 5.22
C ASP A 91 -5.31 16.16 3.90
N LEU A 92 -5.98 15.01 3.98
CA LEU A 92 -6.57 14.36 2.81
C LEU A 92 -7.63 15.23 2.12
N ASN A 93 -8.54 15.82 2.89
CA ASN A 93 -9.69 16.54 2.34
C ASN A 93 -9.33 17.95 1.84
N GLN A 94 -8.30 18.60 2.39
CA GLN A 94 -8.08 20.04 2.21
C GLN A 94 -6.70 20.41 1.65
N SER A 95 -5.69 19.52 1.71
CA SER A 95 -4.34 19.88 1.26
C SER A 95 -4.31 20.24 -0.23
N THR A 96 -3.51 21.22 -0.59
CA THR A 96 -3.24 21.57 -1.99
C THR A 96 -1.94 20.95 -2.51
N GLN A 97 -1.17 20.28 -1.64
CA GLN A 97 0.11 19.67 -2.01
C GLN A 97 -0.11 18.35 -2.76
N ASP A 98 0.76 18.05 -3.72
CA ASP A 98 0.79 16.74 -4.38
C ASP A 98 1.49 15.72 -3.48
N PHE A 99 0.73 14.75 -2.99
CA PHE A 99 1.23 13.72 -2.08
C PHE A 99 2.30 12.85 -2.74
N SER A 100 2.32 12.76 -4.07
CA SER A 100 3.32 11.99 -4.82
C SER A 100 4.73 12.59 -4.68
N GLY A 101 4.83 13.89 -4.37
CA GLY A 101 6.11 14.55 -4.09
C GLY A 101 6.49 14.53 -2.60
N LEU A 102 5.60 14.05 -1.73
CA LEU A 102 5.77 14.07 -0.28
C LEU A 102 5.97 12.69 0.32
N TYR A 103 5.31 11.67 -0.24
CA TYR A 103 5.25 10.33 0.32
C TYR A 103 5.50 9.26 -0.73
N LYS A 104 5.97 8.09 -0.29
CA LYS A 104 6.06 6.90 -1.12
C LYS A 104 4.92 5.93 -0.83
N VAL A 105 4.45 5.89 0.42
CA VAL A 105 3.32 5.04 0.83
C VAL A 105 2.34 5.82 1.69
N ILE A 106 1.04 5.60 1.49
CA ILE A 106 0.00 5.90 2.48
C ILE A 106 -0.34 4.61 3.22
N LEU A 107 -0.16 4.60 4.53
CA LEU A 107 -0.46 3.48 5.41
C LEU A 107 -1.73 3.80 6.22
N MET A 108 -2.78 3.01 6.00
CA MET A 108 -4.06 3.10 6.71
C MET A 108 -4.13 2.02 7.79
N PRO A 109 -4.14 2.39 9.08
CA PRO A 109 -4.10 1.43 10.19
C PRO A 109 -5.43 0.68 10.36
N GLY A 110 -5.40 -0.34 11.22
CA GLY A 110 -6.62 -1.00 11.70
C GLY A 110 -7.51 -0.09 12.56
N GLY A 111 -8.66 -0.62 12.98
CA GLY A 111 -9.67 0.11 13.76
C GLY A 111 -11.08 -0.02 13.18
N PHE A 112 -11.79 1.08 12.95
CA PHE A 112 -13.18 1.07 12.47
C PHE A 112 -13.40 1.89 11.19
N ALA A 113 -13.41 1.19 10.05
CA ALA A 113 -13.46 1.79 8.71
C ALA A 113 -14.67 2.70 8.46
N LYS A 114 -15.78 2.48 9.18
CA LYS A 114 -16.95 3.37 9.15
C LYS A 114 -16.57 4.83 9.42
N TRP A 115 -15.66 5.08 10.36
CA TRP A 115 -15.24 6.44 10.68
C TRP A 115 -14.29 7.03 9.63
N TYR A 116 -13.49 6.20 8.93
CA TYR A 116 -12.74 6.65 7.76
C TYR A 116 -13.70 7.16 6.67
N ASN A 117 -14.75 6.38 6.37
CA ASN A 117 -15.79 6.78 5.42
C ASN A 117 -16.58 8.01 5.84
N TYR A 118 -16.75 8.22 7.15
CA TYR A 118 -17.45 9.37 7.70
C TYR A 118 -16.62 10.67 7.64
N TRP A 119 -15.29 10.59 7.81
CA TRP A 119 -14.42 11.76 7.88
C TRP A 119 -13.63 12.06 6.60
N ILE A 120 -13.35 11.07 5.75
CA ILE A 120 -12.66 11.29 4.48
C ILE A 120 -13.72 11.53 3.41
N ASN A 121 -13.71 12.72 2.84
CA ASN A 121 -14.69 13.13 1.83
C ASN A 121 -14.31 12.60 0.44
N LYS A 122 -15.17 12.81 -0.55
CA LYS A 122 -14.91 12.36 -1.94
C LYS A 122 -13.58 12.86 -2.49
N SER A 123 -13.20 14.10 -2.19
CA SER A 123 -11.91 14.66 -2.62
C SER A 123 -10.71 14.02 -1.93
N GLY A 124 -10.84 13.62 -0.66
CA GLY A 124 -9.80 12.90 0.08
C GLY A 124 -9.61 11.48 -0.46
N LYS A 125 -10.70 10.76 -0.75
CA LYS A 125 -10.64 9.44 -1.39
C LYS A 125 -10.01 9.53 -2.78
N GLU A 126 -10.40 10.53 -3.58
CA GLU A 126 -9.80 10.78 -4.89
C GLU A 126 -8.31 11.14 -4.79
N ARG A 127 -7.89 11.85 -3.74
CA ARG A 127 -6.48 12.12 -3.49
C ARG A 127 -5.69 10.85 -3.23
N ILE A 128 -6.23 9.93 -2.43
CA ILE A 128 -5.61 8.61 -2.18
C ILE A 128 -5.52 7.84 -3.51
N ARG A 129 -6.63 7.71 -4.26
CA ARG A 129 -6.62 7.04 -5.57
C ARG A 129 -5.61 7.65 -6.53
N SER A 130 -5.58 8.98 -6.63
CA SER A 130 -4.65 9.69 -7.52
C SER A 130 -3.19 9.47 -7.12
N PHE A 131 -2.89 9.49 -5.82
CA PHE A 131 -1.56 9.20 -5.30
C PHE A 131 -1.09 7.79 -5.67
N VAL A 132 -1.93 6.77 -5.43
CA VAL A 132 -1.60 5.39 -5.80
C VAL A 132 -1.50 5.27 -7.32
N ASN A 133 -2.49 5.77 -8.07
CA ASN A 133 -2.49 5.70 -9.53
C ASN A 133 -1.23 6.31 -10.17
N LYS A 134 -0.59 7.30 -9.53
CA LYS A 134 0.65 7.95 -9.98
C LYS A 134 1.96 7.23 -9.60
N GLY A 135 1.89 6.08 -8.92
CA GLY A 135 3.08 5.31 -8.53
C GLY A 135 3.28 5.16 -7.02
N GLY A 136 2.45 5.81 -6.21
CA GLY A 136 2.47 5.65 -4.76
C GLY A 136 2.01 4.26 -4.30
N GLY A 137 2.47 3.86 -3.11
CA GLY A 137 2.04 2.65 -2.44
C GLY A 137 0.86 2.87 -1.50
N TYR A 138 -0.03 1.91 -1.38
CA TYR A 138 -1.04 1.87 -0.31
C TYR A 138 -0.84 0.61 0.53
N PHE A 139 -0.79 0.77 1.85
CA PHE A 139 -0.81 -0.35 2.77
C PHE A 139 -2.00 -0.22 3.73
N GLY A 140 -3.00 -1.10 3.56
CA GLY A 140 -4.18 -1.14 4.43
C GLY A 140 -4.11 -2.32 5.38
N ILE A 141 -4.27 -2.06 6.68
CA ILE A 141 -4.31 -3.09 7.72
C ILE A 141 -5.71 -3.13 8.33
N CYS A 142 -6.32 -4.31 8.44
CA CYS A 142 -7.64 -4.53 9.04
C CYS A 142 -8.70 -3.53 8.50
N ALA A 143 -9.08 -2.50 9.27
CA ALA A 143 -9.97 -1.43 8.81
C ALA A 143 -9.46 -0.67 7.59
N GLY A 144 -8.15 -0.44 7.48
CA GLY A 144 -7.54 0.12 6.27
C GLY A 144 -7.73 -0.81 5.06
N ALA A 145 -7.72 -2.13 5.27
CA ALA A 145 -7.99 -3.08 4.20
C ALA A 145 -9.48 -3.12 3.78
N PHE A 146 -10.39 -3.06 4.75
CA PHE A 146 -11.83 -2.88 4.45
C PHE A 146 -12.08 -1.59 3.69
N PHE A 147 -11.49 -0.48 4.15
CA PHE A 147 -11.65 0.84 3.53
C PHE A 147 -11.18 0.89 2.06
N ALA A 148 -10.17 0.11 1.69
CA ALA A 148 -9.65 0.02 0.33
C ALA A 148 -10.44 -0.92 -0.61
N SER A 149 -11.26 -1.80 -0.06
CA SER A 149 -12.06 -2.75 -0.82
C SER A 149 -13.30 -2.06 -1.39
N ASP A 150 -13.66 -2.40 -2.64
CA ASP A 150 -14.93 -2.01 -3.29
C ASP A 150 -16.15 -2.34 -2.42
N LYS A 151 -16.10 -3.51 -1.76
CA LYS A 151 -17.18 -3.96 -0.88
C LYS A 151 -16.66 -4.51 0.42
N THR A 152 -17.41 -4.25 1.49
CA THR A 152 -17.15 -4.79 2.82
C THR A 152 -18.34 -5.61 3.30
N ILE A 153 -18.10 -6.84 3.75
CA ILE A 153 -19.08 -7.62 4.49
C ILE A 153 -18.62 -7.65 5.95
N TRP A 154 -19.38 -6.99 6.82
CA TRP A 154 -19.13 -6.95 8.26
C TRP A 154 -20.26 -7.65 9.02
N GLU A 155 -19.94 -8.71 9.75
CA GLU A 155 -20.92 -9.53 10.50
C GLU A 155 -22.11 -10.01 9.64
N GLY A 156 -21.83 -10.34 8.37
CA GLY A 156 -22.83 -10.78 7.40
C GLY A 156 -23.67 -9.66 6.78
N VAL A 157 -23.45 -8.40 7.17
CA VAL A 157 -24.07 -7.24 6.55
C VAL A 157 -23.15 -6.69 5.47
N SER A 158 -23.70 -6.52 4.26
CA SER A 158 -22.96 -5.96 3.13
C SER A 158 -23.02 -4.43 3.16
N TYR A 159 -21.86 -3.81 3.02
CA TYR A 159 -21.64 -2.39 2.85
C TYR A 159 -20.84 -2.16 1.57
N ASP A 160 -21.30 -1.24 0.75
CA ASP A 160 -20.79 -0.95 -0.59
C ASP A 160 -20.71 0.57 -0.72
N ASP A 161 -20.76 1.07 -1.94
CA ASP A 161 -20.96 2.47 -2.29
C ASP A 161 -22.24 3.06 -1.69
N ASN A 162 -22.18 4.36 -1.39
CA ASN A 162 -23.36 5.18 -1.11
C ASN A 162 -24.26 4.65 0.04
N VAL A 163 -23.66 3.98 1.04
CA VAL A 163 -24.40 3.38 2.15
C VAL A 163 -24.86 4.38 3.21
N ASP A 164 -24.13 5.48 3.41
CA ASP A 164 -24.41 6.47 4.45
C ASP A 164 -23.96 7.89 4.03
N TYR A 165 -24.49 8.91 4.72
CA TYR A 165 -23.99 10.27 4.57
C TYR A 165 -22.81 10.53 5.51
N ASN A 166 -21.72 11.07 4.96
CA ASN A 166 -20.56 11.47 5.75
C ASN A 166 -20.75 12.82 6.44
N TYR A 167 -19.75 13.27 7.20
CA TYR A 167 -19.76 14.57 7.89
C TYR A 167 -20.03 15.75 6.95
N TYR A 168 -19.62 15.66 5.68
CA TYR A 168 -19.72 16.71 4.67
C TYR A 168 -21.06 16.68 3.91
N GLY A 169 -22.00 15.80 4.30
CA GLY A 169 -23.30 15.65 3.64
C GLY A 169 -23.22 14.93 2.30
N GLU A 170 -22.13 14.21 2.04
CA GLU A 170 -21.94 13.42 0.83
C GLU A 170 -22.44 12.00 1.07
N LEU A 171 -23.26 11.49 0.14
CA LEU A 171 -23.57 10.06 0.11
C LEU A 171 -22.31 9.33 -0.36
N THR A 172 -21.76 8.49 0.51
CA THR A 172 -20.50 7.76 0.33
C THR A 172 -20.56 6.43 1.08
N GLY A 173 -19.57 5.57 0.86
CA GLY A 173 -19.53 4.24 1.43
C GLY A 173 -18.11 3.70 1.35
N TYR A 174 -17.98 2.41 1.07
CA TYR A 174 -16.69 1.77 0.82
C TYR A 174 -16.16 2.05 -0.61
N ASP A 175 -16.37 3.27 -1.09
CA ASP A 175 -16.10 3.76 -2.47
C ASP A 175 -14.66 4.26 -2.68
N LEU A 176 -13.67 3.69 -1.96
CA LEU A 176 -12.26 4.00 -2.20
C LEU A 176 -11.74 3.26 -3.44
N ASP A 177 -12.19 2.02 -3.63
CA ASP A 177 -12.02 1.20 -4.84
C ASP A 177 -10.58 0.97 -5.30
N LEU A 178 -9.64 0.87 -4.36
CA LEU A 178 -8.27 0.46 -4.69
C LEU A 178 -8.18 -1.04 -5.00
N PHE A 179 -9.09 -1.84 -4.42
CA PHE A 179 -9.23 -3.27 -4.68
C PHE A 179 -10.64 -3.57 -5.16
N ALA A 180 -10.75 -3.99 -6.43
CA ALA A 180 -11.97 -4.53 -7.02
C ALA A 180 -12.25 -5.94 -6.46
N GLY A 181 -12.89 -5.96 -5.31
CA GLY A 181 -13.25 -7.16 -4.58
C GLY A 181 -13.80 -6.87 -3.19
N THR A 182 -14.11 -7.93 -2.47
CA THR A 182 -14.80 -7.88 -1.19
C THR A 182 -13.86 -8.24 -0.04
N GLY A 183 -13.77 -7.36 0.97
CA GLY A 183 -13.23 -7.69 2.28
C GLY A 183 -14.34 -8.24 3.19
N THR A 184 -14.18 -9.43 3.74
CA THR A 184 -15.19 -10.07 4.61
C THR A 184 -14.64 -10.39 5.99
N GLY A 185 -15.34 -9.96 7.04
CA GLY A 185 -15.03 -10.28 8.43
C GLY A 185 -16.15 -9.85 9.38
N PRO A 186 -15.92 -9.87 10.70
CA PRO A 186 -14.86 -10.64 11.34
C PRO A 186 -15.11 -12.15 11.21
N MET A 187 -14.08 -12.95 11.44
CA MET A 187 -14.14 -14.41 11.48
C MET A 187 -14.21 -14.89 12.94
N ASN A 188 -15.43 -15.01 13.46
CA ASN A 188 -15.70 -15.37 14.88
C ASN A 188 -15.08 -16.70 15.33
N ALA A 189 -14.69 -17.57 14.39
CA ALA A 189 -14.02 -18.82 14.70
C ALA A 189 -12.52 -18.66 15.02
N ILE A 190 -11.87 -17.58 14.60
CA ILE A 190 -10.49 -17.25 14.96
C ILE A 190 -10.50 -16.51 16.32
N ALA A 191 -11.32 -15.47 16.41
CA ALA A 191 -11.58 -14.73 17.63
C ALA A 191 -13.05 -14.29 17.64
N ASP A 192 -13.79 -14.64 18.69
CA ASP A 192 -15.21 -14.28 18.84
C ASP A 192 -15.35 -12.76 18.95
N TRP A 193 -15.99 -12.13 17.97
CA TRP A 193 -16.12 -10.68 17.92
C TRP A 193 -17.27 -10.20 18.80
N ASN A 194 -16.97 -9.90 20.05
CA ASN A 194 -17.87 -9.23 21.00
C ASN A 194 -17.57 -7.72 21.15
N GLY A 195 -16.81 -7.16 20.20
CA GLY A 195 -16.30 -5.79 20.21
C GLY A 195 -14.79 -5.67 20.49
N GLU A 196 -14.18 -6.68 21.11
CA GLU A 196 -12.76 -6.67 21.52
C GLU A 196 -12.05 -8.02 21.31
N GLY A 197 -12.61 -8.90 20.47
CA GLY A 197 -12.07 -10.24 20.26
C GLY A 197 -10.82 -10.25 19.38
N TYR A 198 -9.67 -10.65 19.96
CA TYR A 198 -8.43 -10.92 19.23
C TYR A 198 -7.80 -12.24 19.65
N ASN A 199 -7.02 -12.83 18.74
CA ASN A 199 -6.30 -14.08 18.95
C ASN A 199 -5.17 -14.21 17.92
N MET A 200 -4.15 -15.03 18.20
CA MET A 200 -3.17 -15.40 17.17
C MET A 200 -3.82 -16.30 16.12
N THR A 201 -3.47 -16.10 14.85
CA THR A 201 -3.87 -16.97 13.75
C THR A 201 -2.67 -17.36 12.90
N THR A 202 -2.61 -18.64 12.52
CA THR A 202 -1.59 -19.12 11.58
C THR A 202 -1.97 -18.76 10.15
N LEU A 203 -1.07 -18.13 9.43
CA LEU A 203 -1.14 -17.90 7.99
C LEU A 203 -0.25 -18.89 7.23
N ASN A 204 -0.73 -19.34 6.06
CA ASN A 204 0.04 -20.17 5.14
C ASN A 204 0.58 -19.34 3.98
N PHE A 205 1.90 -19.39 3.78
CA PHE A 205 2.61 -18.84 2.63
C PHE A 205 3.03 -19.96 1.70
N ALA A 206 2.13 -20.32 0.78
CA ALA A 206 2.23 -21.56 0.01
C ALA A 206 3.19 -21.48 -1.20
N THR A 207 3.36 -20.30 -1.78
CA THR A 207 4.06 -20.13 -3.06
C THR A 207 4.93 -18.88 -3.08
N ASP A 208 6.07 -18.97 -3.76
CA ASP A 208 6.92 -17.82 -4.03
C ASP A 208 6.15 -16.75 -4.82
N ASN A 209 6.40 -15.49 -4.45
CA ASN A 209 5.74 -14.33 -5.01
C ASN A 209 6.73 -13.17 -5.14
N THR A 210 6.38 -12.16 -5.94
CA THR A 210 7.31 -11.05 -6.25
C THR A 210 7.48 -10.07 -5.08
N VAL A 211 6.50 -10.02 -4.17
CA VAL A 211 6.47 -9.13 -3.01
C VAL A 211 7.42 -9.60 -1.91
N LEU A 212 7.46 -10.90 -1.65
CA LEU A 212 8.20 -11.54 -0.56
C LEU A 212 9.44 -12.30 -1.04
N THR A 213 9.94 -11.97 -2.24
CA THR A 213 11.12 -12.61 -2.82
C THR A 213 12.33 -12.44 -1.89
N GLY A 214 12.88 -13.56 -1.42
CA GLY A 214 14.04 -13.58 -0.53
C GLY A 214 13.72 -13.36 0.94
N TYR A 215 12.44 -13.38 1.35
CA TYR A 215 12.06 -13.33 2.76
C TYR A 215 12.28 -14.68 3.45
N LYS A 216 11.51 -15.70 3.06
CA LYS A 216 11.60 -17.09 3.55
C LYS A 216 11.35 -18.05 2.38
N GLN A 217 11.90 -19.26 2.47
CA GLN A 217 11.66 -20.31 1.48
C GLN A 217 10.24 -20.86 1.65
N THR A 218 9.42 -20.83 0.59
CA THR A 218 8.08 -21.41 0.61
C THR A 218 8.10 -22.95 0.46
N PRO A 219 7.16 -23.69 1.06
CA PRO A 219 6.08 -23.19 1.93
C PRO A 219 6.54 -22.96 3.39
N TYR A 220 5.97 -21.95 4.04
CA TYR A 220 6.13 -21.70 5.49
C TYR A 220 4.83 -21.15 6.09
N THR A 221 4.80 -21.06 7.42
CA THR A 221 3.70 -20.47 8.19
C THR A 221 4.20 -19.42 9.16
N GLU A 222 3.36 -18.44 9.46
CA GLU A 222 3.60 -17.41 10.49
C GLU A 222 2.33 -17.24 11.32
N ASP A 223 2.49 -17.04 12.62
CA ASP A 223 1.39 -16.76 13.53
C ASP A 223 1.32 -15.25 13.70
N ILE A 224 0.22 -14.62 13.27
CA ILE A 224 0.04 -13.16 13.28
C ILE A 224 -1.23 -12.84 14.09
N LEU A 225 -1.26 -11.70 14.78
CA LEU A 225 -2.46 -11.26 15.48
C LEU A 225 -3.64 -11.04 14.53
N TYR A 226 -4.75 -11.69 14.86
CA TYR A 226 -6.04 -11.44 14.27
C TYR A 226 -6.89 -10.58 15.20
N TYR A 227 -7.35 -9.43 14.70
CA TYR A 227 -8.25 -8.55 15.43
C TYR A 227 -9.38 -8.03 14.53
N GLY A 228 -10.22 -8.97 14.05
CA GLY A 228 -11.46 -8.67 13.32
C GLY A 228 -11.30 -8.32 11.83
N GLY A 229 -10.07 -8.36 11.30
CA GLY A 229 -9.79 -7.99 9.91
C GLY A 229 -10.37 -8.94 8.84
N PRO A 230 -10.31 -8.55 7.55
CA PRO A 230 -10.93 -9.28 6.46
C PRO A 230 -10.15 -10.54 6.04
N TYR A 231 -10.85 -11.44 5.37
CA TYR A 231 -10.31 -12.17 4.22
C TYR A 231 -10.82 -11.57 2.91
N PHE A 232 -10.16 -11.85 1.78
CA PHE A 232 -10.46 -11.19 0.50
C PHE A 232 -11.03 -12.13 -0.56
N THR A 233 -12.04 -11.65 -1.29
CA THR A 233 -12.56 -12.29 -2.50
C THR A 233 -12.48 -11.31 -3.65
N ALA A 234 -11.65 -11.59 -4.65
CA ALA A 234 -11.49 -10.73 -5.82
C ALA A 234 -12.67 -10.85 -6.78
N ASP A 235 -13.08 -9.74 -7.39
CA ASP A 235 -14.09 -9.77 -8.46
C ASP A 235 -13.55 -10.42 -9.73
N THR A 236 -14.45 -10.83 -10.61
CA THR A 236 -14.07 -11.46 -11.88
C THR A 236 -13.24 -10.50 -12.73
N GLY A 237 -12.00 -10.90 -13.06
CA GLY A 237 -11.06 -10.10 -13.85
C GLY A 237 -10.12 -9.21 -13.03
N SER A 238 -10.28 -9.17 -11.71
CA SER A 238 -9.33 -8.50 -10.81
C SER A 238 -8.05 -9.32 -10.70
N ASN A 239 -6.90 -8.71 -10.99
CA ASN A 239 -5.59 -9.36 -10.92
C ASN A 239 -4.94 -9.08 -9.57
N ILE A 240 -4.94 -10.09 -8.69
CA ILE A 240 -4.33 -10.02 -7.36
C ILE A 240 -3.28 -11.12 -7.18
N GLU A 241 -2.27 -10.84 -6.39
CA GLU A 241 -1.29 -11.80 -5.87
C GLU A 241 -1.66 -12.11 -4.41
N VAL A 242 -2.04 -13.35 -4.10
CA VAL A 242 -2.31 -13.79 -2.73
C VAL A 242 -0.98 -14.13 -2.05
N LEU A 243 -0.59 -13.33 -1.06
CA LEU A 243 0.68 -13.52 -0.33
C LEU A 243 0.54 -14.59 0.74
N ALA A 244 -0.60 -14.59 1.44
CA ALA A 244 -0.89 -15.49 2.54
C ALA A 244 -2.37 -15.86 2.59
N THR A 245 -2.67 -17.04 3.14
CA THR A 245 -4.05 -17.49 3.41
C THR A 245 -4.22 -17.84 4.88
N TYR A 246 -5.40 -17.63 5.45
CA TYR A 246 -5.68 -18.08 6.81
C TYR A 246 -5.69 -19.61 6.85
N SER A 247 -4.93 -20.22 7.78
CA SER A 247 -4.93 -21.68 7.95
C SER A 247 -6.28 -22.23 8.37
N TYR A 248 -7.09 -21.39 9.03
CA TYR A 248 -8.43 -21.74 9.47
C TYR A 248 -9.39 -22.13 8.31
N ASN A 249 -9.39 -21.38 7.20
CA ASN A 249 -10.38 -21.56 6.13
C ASN A 249 -9.80 -21.51 4.70
N GLY A 250 -8.48 -21.34 4.55
CA GLY A 250 -7.79 -21.23 3.27
C GLY A 250 -8.07 -19.94 2.49
N GLN A 251 -8.79 -18.98 3.07
CA GLN A 251 -9.13 -17.73 2.39
C GLN A 251 -7.94 -16.75 2.37
N PRO A 252 -7.81 -15.90 1.33
CA PRO A 252 -6.75 -14.89 1.25
C PRO A 252 -6.74 -13.96 2.47
N ALA A 253 -5.62 -13.95 3.20
CA ALA A 253 -5.42 -13.14 4.41
C ALA A 253 -4.61 -11.87 4.12
N ILE A 254 -3.66 -11.96 3.19
CA ILE A 254 -2.85 -10.83 2.73
C ILE A 254 -2.79 -10.90 1.22
N ILE A 255 -3.14 -9.80 0.55
CA ILE A 255 -3.12 -9.69 -0.92
C ILE A 255 -2.29 -8.48 -1.35
N ALA A 256 -1.71 -8.59 -2.53
CA ALA A 256 -1.04 -7.49 -3.22
C ALA A 256 -1.60 -7.33 -4.64
N LEU A 257 -1.62 -6.10 -5.15
CA LEU A 257 -2.07 -5.77 -6.49
C LEU A 257 -1.49 -4.46 -6.99
N ASN A 258 -1.62 -4.22 -8.30
CA ASN A 258 -1.31 -2.94 -8.91
C ASN A 258 -2.60 -2.12 -9.05
N TYR A 259 -2.49 -0.80 -8.84
CA TYR A 259 -3.57 0.15 -9.08
C TYR A 259 -3.01 1.35 -9.86
N GLY A 260 -3.37 1.46 -11.13
CA GLY A 260 -2.70 2.39 -12.05
C GLY A 260 -1.21 2.07 -12.15
N TYR A 261 -0.36 3.06 -11.90
CA TYR A 261 1.09 2.88 -11.77
C TYR A 261 1.53 2.53 -10.35
N GLY A 262 0.65 2.54 -9.36
CA GLY A 262 0.98 2.25 -7.98
C GLY A 262 0.77 0.80 -7.58
N ARG A 263 1.01 0.57 -6.30
CA ARG A 263 0.97 -0.75 -5.68
C ARG A 263 0.13 -0.70 -4.41
N VAL A 264 -0.57 -1.78 -4.14
CA VAL A 264 -1.47 -1.91 -2.99
C VAL A 264 -1.16 -3.23 -2.29
N VAL A 265 -1.03 -3.18 -0.97
CA VAL A 265 -1.01 -4.36 -0.10
C VAL A 265 -2.15 -4.20 0.89
N LEU A 266 -2.99 -5.22 1.03
CA LEU A 266 -4.06 -5.27 2.02
C LEU A 266 -3.83 -6.46 2.94
N SER A 267 -3.78 -6.21 4.25
CA SER A 267 -3.62 -7.21 5.29
C SER A 267 -4.88 -7.29 6.13
N GLY A 268 -5.43 -8.49 6.24
CA GLY A 268 -6.44 -8.83 7.23
C GLY A 268 -5.92 -8.79 8.68
N PRO A 269 -4.88 -9.58 9.00
CA PRO A 269 -4.27 -9.59 10.32
C PRO A 269 -3.36 -8.36 10.54
N HIS A 270 -2.78 -8.26 11.73
CA HIS A 270 -2.04 -7.10 12.24
C HIS A 270 -0.53 -7.36 12.36
N PRO A 271 0.23 -7.36 11.24
CA PRO A 271 1.68 -7.61 11.27
C PRO A 271 2.50 -6.42 11.79
N GLU A 272 1.84 -5.34 12.23
CA GLU A 272 2.47 -4.22 12.94
C GLU A 272 2.68 -4.49 14.43
N ILE A 273 1.87 -5.38 15.02
CA ILE A 273 1.94 -5.70 16.44
C ILE A 273 3.12 -6.64 16.67
N GLU A 274 3.77 -6.46 17.82
CA GLU A 274 4.82 -7.35 18.28
C GLU A 274 4.36 -7.99 19.59
N GLU A 275 4.08 -9.28 19.58
CA GLU A 275 3.70 -10.00 20.80
C GLU A 275 4.92 -10.61 21.51
N ASP A 276 6.03 -10.76 20.79
CA ASP A 276 7.33 -11.26 21.29
C ASP A 276 8.03 -10.31 22.29
N SER A 277 7.74 -9.00 22.24
CA SER A 277 8.34 -7.99 23.12
C SER A 277 7.59 -6.65 23.10
N ASP A 278 7.69 -5.89 24.21
CA ASP A 278 7.07 -4.56 24.40
C ASP A 278 7.59 -3.43 23.45
N ARG A 279 8.37 -3.75 22.41
CA ARG A 279 9.03 -2.74 21.56
C ARG A 279 8.08 -1.99 20.64
N ASP A 280 6.90 -2.54 20.40
CA ASP A 280 5.84 -1.86 19.64
C ASP A 280 5.13 -0.78 20.48
N GLY A 281 5.39 -0.75 21.80
CA GLY A 281 4.81 0.21 22.74
C GLY A 281 3.32 0.00 22.99
N VAL A 282 2.79 -1.16 22.63
CA VAL A 282 1.41 -1.58 22.88
C VAL A 282 1.38 -2.41 24.15
N THR A 283 0.24 -2.40 24.83
CA THR A 283 -0.03 -3.35 25.90
C THR A 283 -1.48 -3.78 25.75
N ILE A 284 -1.71 -4.79 24.93
CA ILE A 284 -3.03 -5.40 24.83
C ILE A 284 -3.24 -6.34 26.02
N SER A 285 -4.49 -6.48 26.47
CA SER A 285 -4.74 -7.40 27.59
C SER A 285 -4.30 -8.82 27.17
N ARG A 286 -3.62 -9.59 28.01
CA ARG A 286 -3.15 -10.95 27.65
C ARG A 286 -2.05 -11.06 26.59
N GLU A 287 -1.33 -9.98 26.27
CA GLU A 287 -0.11 -10.06 25.42
C GLU A 287 0.88 -11.10 25.96
N ASP A 288 1.12 -11.10 27.28
CA ASP A 288 1.97 -12.06 28.01
C ASP A 288 1.59 -13.55 27.89
N VAL A 289 0.47 -13.89 27.24
CA VAL A 289 0.03 -15.28 26.99
C VAL A 289 -0.21 -15.60 25.50
N MET A 290 0.01 -14.64 24.61
CA MET A 290 0.05 -14.84 23.16
C MET A 290 1.52 -15.01 22.76
N ASP A 291 1.93 -16.23 22.38
CA ASP A 291 3.27 -16.51 21.87
C ASP A 291 3.21 -16.41 20.34
N ASP A 292 3.55 -15.24 19.78
CA ASP A 292 3.93 -15.18 18.36
C ASP A 292 5.24 -15.96 18.21
N LYS A 293 5.43 -16.66 17.08
CA LYS A 293 6.67 -17.43 16.88
C LYS A 293 7.76 -16.58 16.21
N GLY A 294 7.96 -15.36 16.66
CA GLY A 294 8.79 -14.38 15.98
C GLY A 294 7.99 -13.20 15.46
N SER A 295 8.55 -12.00 15.60
CA SER A 295 8.09 -10.79 14.92
C SER A 295 7.70 -10.92 13.44
N ASP A 296 6.58 -10.30 13.09
CA ASP A 296 6.09 -10.10 11.71
C ASP A 296 6.66 -8.83 11.04
N TRP A 297 7.46 -8.03 11.73
CA TRP A 297 8.06 -6.83 11.15
C TRP A 297 8.92 -7.15 9.92
N PRO A 298 9.76 -8.21 9.88
CA PRO A 298 10.44 -8.61 8.66
C PRO A 298 9.48 -8.84 7.48
N LEU A 299 8.33 -9.51 7.67
CA LEU A 299 7.31 -9.68 6.63
C LEU A 299 6.84 -8.30 6.13
N THR A 300 6.44 -7.42 7.05
CA THR A 300 6.00 -6.06 6.73
C THR A 300 7.05 -5.24 6.00
N LYS A 301 8.33 -5.41 6.34
CA LYS A 301 9.44 -4.72 5.65
C LYS A 301 9.54 -5.11 4.18
N TYR A 302 9.33 -6.39 3.83
CA TYR A 302 9.34 -6.83 2.43
C TYR A 302 8.14 -6.25 1.67
N MET A 303 6.95 -6.24 2.29
CA MET A 303 5.76 -5.61 1.70
C MET A 303 5.96 -4.10 1.47
N LEU A 304 6.48 -3.37 2.47
CA LEU A 304 6.79 -1.95 2.37
C LEU A 304 7.87 -1.66 1.32
N ASN A 305 8.93 -2.47 1.27
CA ASN A 305 9.96 -2.35 0.23
C ASN A 305 9.37 -2.55 -1.16
N TRP A 306 8.46 -3.50 -1.35
CA TRP A 306 7.78 -3.69 -2.63
C TRP A 306 6.90 -2.49 -2.98
N LEU A 307 6.17 -1.93 -2.02
CA LEU A 307 5.37 -0.71 -2.19
C LEU A 307 6.23 0.51 -2.55
N ILE A 308 7.38 0.68 -1.90
CA ILE A 308 8.30 1.82 -2.05
C ILE A 308 9.15 1.72 -3.33
N ASN A 309 9.60 0.51 -3.68
CA ASN A 309 10.54 0.30 -4.78
C ASN A 309 9.83 0.14 -6.13
N SER A 310 8.69 0.81 -6.33
CA SER A 310 8.04 1.01 -7.65
C SER A 310 8.84 1.97 -8.54
N SER A 311 10.19 1.92 -8.47
CA SER A 311 11.12 2.71 -9.28
C SER A 311 10.77 2.66 -10.75
N VAL A 312 10.28 1.50 -11.19
CA VAL A 312 9.79 1.27 -12.54
C VAL A 312 8.53 0.43 -12.42
N THR A 313 7.48 0.78 -13.17
CA THR A 313 6.20 0.06 -13.16
C THR A 313 5.82 -0.38 -14.56
N HIS A 314 5.29 -1.58 -14.70
CA HIS A 314 4.71 -2.10 -15.93
C HIS A 314 3.20 -1.96 -15.90
N SER A 315 2.63 -1.57 -17.03
CA SER A 315 1.28 -1.98 -17.38
C SER A 315 1.37 -3.14 -18.36
N PHE A 316 0.49 -4.11 -18.21
CA PHE A 316 0.41 -5.23 -19.12
C PHE A 316 -1.06 -5.62 -19.25
N THR A 317 -1.63 -5.33 -20.40
CA THR A 317 -3.03 -5.60 -20.71
C THR A 317 -3.10 -6.89 -21.53
N PRO A 318 -3.66 -7.98 -20.97
CA PRO A 318 -3.84 -9.24 -21.69
C PRO A 318 -4.72 -9.06 -22.94
N PRO A 319 -4.62 -9.97 -23.94
CA PRO A 319 -5.53 -9.97 -25.07
C PRO A 319 -6.96 -10.32 -24.60
N SER A 320 -7.97 -9.83 -25.32
CA SER A 320 -9.38 -10.16 -25.03
C SER A 320 -9.70 -11.64 -25.18
N VAL A 321 -8.87 -12.38 -25.92
CA VAL A 321 -8.94 -13.83 -26.08
C VAL A 321 -7.57 -14.42 -25.73
N THR A 322 -7.55 -15.30 -24.73
CA THR A 322 -6.33 -15.98 -24.25
C THR A 322 -6.27 -17.46 -24.65
N ASN A 323 -7.22 -17.94 -25.47
CA ASN A 323 -7.14 -19.27 -26.10
C ASN A 323 -6.54 -19.16 -27.50
N VAL A 324 -5.51 -19.95 -27.79
CA VAL A 324 -4.79 -19.92 -29.07
C VAL A 324 -4.45 -21.33 -29.53
N SER A 325 -4.59 -21.61 -30.82
CA SER A 325 -4.21 -22.90 -31.40
C SER A 325 -2.70 -22.98 -31.60
N ARG A 326 -2.13 -24.19 -31.57
CA ARG A 326 -0.76 -24.42 -32.06
C ARG A 326 -0.60 -23.90 -33.49
N GLY A 327 0.44 -23.09 -33.74
CA GLY A 327 0.66 -22.40 -35.01
C GLY A 327 -0.17 -21.12 -35.21
N GLY A 328 -0.93 -20.70 -34.19
CA GLY A 328 -1.71 -19.46 -34.19
C GLY A 328 -0.98 -18.28 -33.56
N SER A 329 -1.67 -17.13 -33.47
CA SER A 329 -1.13 -15.87 -32.95
C SER A 329 -1.94 -15.42 -31.73
N LEU A 330 -1.26 -15.18 -30.61
CA LEU A 330 -1.82 -14.67 -29.36
C LEU A 330 -1.66 -13.14 -29.32
N GLY A 331 -2.76 -12.40 -29.38
CA GLY A 331 -2.75 -10.95 -29.32
C GLY A 331 -4.06 -10.30 -29.82
N PRO A 332 -4.12 -8.96 -29.87
CA PRO A 332 -3.09 -8.06 -29.38
C PRO A 332 -3.09 -8.00 -27.86
N PHE A 333 -1.91 -8.04 -27.25
CA PHE A 333 -1.71 -7.60 -25.87
C PHE A 333 -0.90 -6.31 -25.86
N TYR A 334 -1.01 -5.55 -24.78
CA TYR A 334 -0.31 -4.27 -24.65
C TYR A 334 0.59 -4.32 -23.44
N ALA A 335 1.77 -3.73 -23.55
CA ALA A 335 2.67 -3.56 -22.43
C ALA A 335 3.27 -2.17 -22.49
N ALA A 336 3.38 -1.52 -21.33
CA ALA A 336 4.12 -0.30 -21.18
C ALA A 336 4.97 -0.37 -19.92
N ILE A 337 6.01 0.44 -19.87
CA ILE A 337 6.88 0.57 -18.72
C ILE A 337 7.16 2.03 -18.46
N THR A 338 7.03 2.43 -17.21
CA THR A 338 7.18 3.82 -16.76
C THR A 338 8.27 3.89 -15.71
N ASN A 339 9.19 4.83 -15.84
CA ASN A 339 10.15 5.15 -14.79
C ASN A 339 9.55 6.15 -13.81
N ASN A 340 9.30 5.71 -12.59
CA ASN A 340 8.75 6.54 -11.51
C ASN A 340 9.83 7.05 -10.55
N THR A 341 11.12 6.82 -10.83
CA THR A 341 12.19 7.40 -10.02
C THR A 341 12.34 8.91 -10.25
N SER A 342 13.02 9.59 -9.33
CA SER A 342 13.34 11.01 -9.42
C SER A 342 14.52 11.34 -10.36
N SER A 343 15.10 10.32 -11.02
CA SER A 343 16.16 10.50 -12.01
C SER A 343 15.92 9.64 -13.25
N SER A 344 16.76 9.78 -14.29
CA SER A 344 16.80 8.74 -15.31
C SER A 344 17.17 7.40 -14.66
N TYR A 345 16.55 6.32 -15.11
CA TYR A 345 16.77 5.00 -14.55
C TYR A 345 16.96 3.98 -15.66
N SER A 346 18.03 3.19 -15.55
CA SER A 346 18.35 2.11 -16.48
C SER A 346 18.01 0.76 -15.85
N PHE A 347 17.40 -0.13 -16.62
CA PHE A 347 16.98 -1.44 -16.15
C PHE A 347 16.92 -2.44 -17.31
N TYR A 348 17.03 -3.72 -16.98
CA TYR A 348 16.90 -4.82 -17.92
C TYR A 348 15.46 -5.29 -17.98
N MET A 349 14.89 -5.28 -19.18
CA MET A 349 13.61 -5.87 -19.47
C MET A 349 13.79 -7.30 -19.94
N PHE A 350 12.95 -8.21 -19.45
CA PHE A 350 12.87 -9.59 -19.91
C PHE A 350 11.41 -9.95 -20.19
N SER A 351 11.19 -10.65 -21.30
CA SER A 351 9.93 -11.35 -21.55
C SER A 351 10.18 -12.85 -21.51
N GLU A 352 9.32 -13.58 -20.81
CA GLU A 352 9.50 -15.01 -20.55
C GLU A 352 8.16 -15.74 -20.53
N ILE A 353 8.17 -17.02 -20.94
CA ILE A 353 7.01 -17.89 -20.95
C ILE A 353 7.27 -19.08 -20.03
N LYS A 354 6.32 -19.38 -19.16
CA LYS A 354 6.23 -20.66 -18.45
C LYS A 354 5.38 -21.64 -19.25
N THR A 355 5.90 -22.83 -19.50
CA THR A 355 5.17 -23.94 -20.13
C THR A 355 4.42 -24.79 -19.10
N PRO A 356 3.44 -25.62 -19.52
CA PRO A 356 2.63 -26.46 -18.63
C PRO A 356 3.44 -27.44 -17.77
N ASP A 357 4.61 -27.87 -18.24
CA ASP A 357 5.55 -28.72 -17.52
C ASP A 357 6.37 -27.97 -16.44
N GLY A 358 6.17 -26.66 -16.31
CA GLY A 358 6.80 -25.80 -15.31
C GLY A 358 8.07 -25.10 -15.76
N ASN A 359 8.57 -25.38 -16.97
CA ASN A 359 9.81 -24.79 -17.49
C ASN A 359 9.63 -23.33 -17.93
N TRP A 360 10.67 -22.50 -17.75
CA TRP A 360 10.69 -21.11 -18.20
C TRP A 360 11.58 -20.92 -19.43
N TYR A 361 11.06 -20.19 -20.41
CA TYR A 361 11.76 -19.83 -21.64
C TYR A 361 11.82 -18.31 -21.78
N GLN A 362 13.02 -17.77 -21.91
CA GLN A 362 13.21 -16.35 -22.17
C GLN A 362 13.01 -16.06 -23.67
N LEU A 363 12.15 -15.10 -23.99
CA LEU A 363 11.89 -14.65 -25.36
C LEU A 363 12.94 -13.63 -25.81
N PHE A 364 13.15 -12.60 -24.99
CA PHE A 364 14.15 -11.56 -25.25
C PHE A 364 14.52 -10.85 -23.95
N ASN A 365 15.64 -10.12 -24.00
CA ASN A 365 15.97 -9.11 -23.02
C ASN A 365 16.55 -7.85 -23.67
N ILE A 366 16.31 -6.69 -23.06
CA ILE A 366 16.79 -5.40 -23.55
C ILE A 366 17.15 -4.50 -22.37
N LEU A 367 18.25 -3.75 -22.49
CA LEU A 367 18.57 -2.66 -21.58
C LEU A 367 17.79 -1.43 -22.00
N VAL A 368 16.97 -0.91 -21.10
CA VAL A 368 16.17 0.29 -21.29
C VAL A 368 16.68 1.38 -20.36
N THR A 369 16.70 2.62 -20.84
CA THR A 369 16.91 3.80 -19.99
C THR A 369 15.76 4.75 -20.25
N LEU A 370 15.04 5.12 -19.19
CA LEU A 370 13.93 6.07 -19.26
C LEU A 370 14.26 7.31 -18.44
N ALA A 371 13.86 8.48 -18.92
CA ALA A 371 13.83 9.70 -18.14
C ALA A 371 12.75 9.64 -17.04
N VAL A 372 12.78 10.61 -16.12
CA VAL A 372 11.78 10.73 -15.04
C VAL A 372 10.39 10.85 -15.65
N GLY A 373 9.47 9.96 -15.25
CA GLY A 373 8.09 9.92 -15.74
C GLY A 373 7.93 9.46 -17.19
N GLU A 374 9.02 9.13 -17.89
CA GLU A 374 8.93 8.62 -19.25
C GLU A 374 8.30 7.22 -19.25
N THR A 375 7.40 7.01 -20.21
CA THR A 375 6.76 5.71 -20.45
C THR A 375 7.15 5.21 -21.83
N GLN A 376 7.70 4.00 -21.88
CA GLN A 376 7.96 3.29 -23.12
C GLN A 376 6.90 2.23 -23.35
N TYR A 377 6.32 2.21 -24.56
CA TYR A 377 5.31 1.24 -24.96
C TYR A 377 5.94 0.14 -25.81
N ALA A 378 5.53 -1.11 -25.58
CA ALA A 378 5.84 -2.19 -26.48
C ALA A 378 5.19 -1.93 -27.85
N ASN A 379 5.97 -2.15 -28.91
CA ASN A 379 5.55 -1.91 -30.30
C ASN A 379 4.89 -0.54 -30.54
N ASN A 380 5.38 0.51 -29.86
CA ASN A 380 4.81 1.87 -29.93
C ASN A 380 3.30 1.92 -29.71
N ASN A 381 2.78 1.08 -28.81
CA ASN A 381 1.36 0.96 -28.48
C ASN A 381 0.46 0.44 -29.61
N ASN A 382 1.02 -0.15 -30.68
CA ASN A 382 0.25 -0.73 -31.79
C ASN A 382 -0.28 -2.15 -31.51
N GLY A 383 -0.20 -2.62 -30.27
CA GLY A 383 -0.51 -4.01 -29.89
C GLY A 383 0.62 -4.97 -30.26
N VAL A 384 0.84 -5.97 -29.41
CA VAL A 384 1.86 -7.00 -29.57
C VAL A 384 1.17 -8.34 -29.83
N TYR A 385 1.72 -9.10 -30.77
CA TYR A 385 1.28 -10.46 -31.08
C TYR A 385 2.43 -11.42 -30.81
N LEU A 386 2.11 -12.56 -30.18
CA LEU A 386 3.02 -13.66 -29.95
C LEU A 386 2.61 -14.84 -30.85
N GLU A 387 3.48 -15.19 -31.79
CA GLU A 387 3.29 -16.40 -32.59
C GLU A 387 3.56 -17.65 -31.76
N VAL A 388 2.58 -18.55 -31.70
CA VAL A 388 2.66 -19.81 -30.95
C VAL A 388 3.15 -20.91 -31.89
N PRO A 389 4.31 -21.54 -31.63
CA PRO A 389 4.84 -22.60 -32.48
C PRO A 389 3.86 -23.77 -32.63
N SER A 390 3.85 -24.42 -33.79
CA SER A 390 3.05 -25.65 -34.01
C SER A 390 3.48 -26.81 -33.09
N THR A 391 4.70 -26.74 -32.55
CA THR A 391 5.28 -27.69 -31.62
C THR A 391 5.08 -27.32 -30.15
N ALA A 392 4.40 -26.21 -29.83
CA ALA A 392 4.16 -25.81 -28.45
C ALA A 392 3.37 -26.89 -27.70
N PRO A 393 3.71 -27.19 -26.42
CA PRO A 393 2.89 -28.05 -25.58
C PRO A 393 1.45 -27.54 -25.52
N THR A 394 0.48 -28.43 -25.32
CA THR A 394 -0.90 -28.03 -25.05
C THR A 394 -1.11 -27.77 -23.56
N GLY A 395 -2.04 -26.87 -23.22
CA GLY A 395 -2.39 -26.51 -21.84
C GLY A 395 -2.04 -25.06 -21.45
N THR A 396 -2.08 -24.78 -20.15
CA THR A 396 -1.87 -23.44 -19.58
C THR A 396 -0.40 -23.02 -19.67
N HIS A 397 -0.17 -21.91 -20.35
CA HIS A 397 1.09 -21.20 -20.37
C HIS A 397 0.94 -19.88 -19.61
N LYS A 398 2.05 -19.34 -19.10
CA LYS A 398 2.09 -18.02 -18.44
C LYS A 398 3.09 -17.13 -19.16
N LEU A 399 2.64 -16.04 -19.76
CA LEU A 399 3.52 -15.02 -20.33
C LEU A 399 3.77 -13.94 -19.29
N CYS A 400 5.04 -13.62 -19.04
CA CYS A 400 5.46 -12.60 -18.11
C CYS A 400 6.39 -11.57 -18.76
N SER A 401 6.30 -10.33 -18.29
CA SER A 401 7.31 -9.29 -18.47
C SER A 401 7.88 -8.92 -17.11
N LYS A 402 9.20 -8.81 -17.00
CA LYS A 402 9.88 -8.36 -15.78
C LYS A 402 10.92 -7.28 -16.07
N ALA A 403 11.03 -6.32 -15.17
CA ALA A 403 12.09 -5.32 -15.13
C ALA A 403 13.01 -5.64 -13.96
N ILE A 404 14.31 -5.67 -14.25
CA ILE A 404 15.35 -5.96 -13.28
C ILE A 404 16.31 -4.78 -13.25
N GLY A 405 16.60 -4.27 -12.05
CA GLY A 405 17.47 -3.12 -11.86
C GLY A 405 18.93 -3.44 -12.17
N PRO A 406 19.80 -2.42 -12.21
CA PRO A 406 21.24 -2.58 -12.43
C PRO A 406 21.92 -3.47 -11.39
N THR A 407 21.35 -3.53 -10.18
CA THR A 407 21.78 -4.36 -9.06
C THR A 407 21.14 -5.75 -9.06
N PHE A 408 20.52 -6.17 -10.17
CA PHE A 408 19.85 -7.46 -10.35
C PHE A 408 18.67 -7.74 -9.42
N ASN A 409 18.12 -6.70 -8.79
CA ASN A 409 16.86 -6.78 -8.05
C ASN A 409 15.66 -6.72 -9.00
N LEU A 410 14.61 -7.50 -8.72
CA LEU A 410 13.35 -7.38 -9.43
C LEU A 410 12.71 -6.03 -9.10
N LEU A 411 12.52 -5.17 -10.10
CA LEU A 411 11.86 -3.88 -9.93
C LEU A 411 10.35 -4.05 -10.02
N ASP A 412 9.91 -4.83 -11.00
CA ASP A 412 8.51 -5.11 -11.25
C ASP A 412 8.34 -6.32 -12.18
N ARG A 413 7.20 -7.00 -12.07
CA ARG A 413 6.84 -8.13 -12.93
C ARG A 413 5.34 -8.20 -13.09
N TYR A 414 4.90 -8.45 -14.32
CA TYR A 414 3.52 -8.76 -14.60
C TYR A 414 3.44 -10.05 -15.40
N CYS A 415 2.41 -10.85 -15.13
CA CYS A 415 2.14 -12.09 -15.84
C CYS A 415 0.66 -12.23 -16.15
N PHE A 416 0.33 -12.92 -17.25
CA PHE A 416 -1.02 -13.42 -17.50
C PHE A 416 -0.96 -14.83 -18.10
N ASP A 417 -2.05 -15.57 -17.91
CA ASP A 417 -2.17 -16.94 -18.40
C ASP A 417 -2.87 -17.00 -19.75
N PHE A 418 -2.46 -17.96 -20.60
CA PHE A 418 -3.09 -18.26 -21.87
C PHE A 418 -3.10 -19.78 -22.13
N GLN A 419 -4.06 -20.24 -22.91
CA GLN A 419 -4.26 -21.66 -23.21
C GLN A 419 -3.84 -21.97 -24.64
N VAL A 420 -2.96 -22.96 -24.80
CA VAL A 420 -2.59 -23.52 -26.11
C VAL A 420 -3.38 -24.80 -26.36
N GLN A 421 -4.10 -24.86 -27.48
CA GLN A 421 -4.92 -26.02 -27.91
C GLN A 421 -4.35 -26.71 -29.16
#